data_AF-A0A959CN10-F1
#
_entry.id   AF-A0A959CN10-F1
#
_cell.length_a   1.000
_cell.length_b   1.000
_cell.length_c   1.000
_cell.angle_alpha   90.00
_cell.angle_beta   90.00
_cell.angle_gamma   90.00
#
_symmetry.space_group_name_H-M   'P 1'
#
loop_
_entity.id
_entity.type
_entity.pdbx_description
1 polymer ?
#
loop_
_entity_poly.entity_id
_entity_poly.type
_entity_poly.pdbx_seq_one_letter_code
_entity_poly.pdbx_strand_id
1 'polypeptide(L)'
;MVIDGNEIVLEKVIDGVVALYRLAYQDEDLFETLGILSPVYETKYLYFIGNSEGTKAINGGNYKDLIPQYLKNAPELYRRLGRNGFRFENLPSMIIYYNRFKADPPTEHPYAPREAGLPLIE
;
A
#
# COMPACT_ATOMS: atom_id res chain seq x y z
N MET A 1 -9.55 -0.93 -16.06
CA MET A 1 -8.37 -0.22 -16.62
C MET A 1 -8.17 -0.74 -18.03
N VAL A 2 -7.85 0.10 -19.02
CA VAL A 2 -7.63 -0.38 -20.40
C VAL A 2 -6.13 -0.46 -20.66
N ILE A 3 -5.63 -1.64 -21.02
CA ILE A 3 -4.25 -1.83 -21.52
C ILE A 3 -4.36 -2.49 -22.88
N ASP A 4 -3.72 -1.92 -23.90
CA ASP A 4 -3.75 -2.40 -25.29
C ASP A 4 -5.15 -2.64 -25.87
N GLY A 5 -6.11 -1.80 -25.48
CA GLY A 5 -7.51 -1.90 -25.93
C GLY A 5 -8.34 -2.96 -25.21
N ASN A 6 -7.75 -3.73 -24.29
CA ASN A 6 -8.46 -4.71 -23.48
C ASN A 6 -8.84 -4.12 -22.12
N GLU A 7 -10.11 -4.30 -21.73
CA GLU A 7 -10.55 -4.02 -20.37
C GLU A 7 -9.95 -5.05 -19.41
N ILE A 8 -9.03 -4.59 -18.58
CA ILE A 8 -8.49 -5.36 -17.47
C ILE A 8 -9.32 -5.06 -16.23
N VAL A 9 -9.89 -6.12 -15.67
CA VAL A 9 -10.59 -6.11 -14.38
C VAL A 9 -9.54 -6.25 -13.27
N LEU A 10 -9.40 -5.19 -12.48
CA LEU A 10 -8.58 -5.22 -11.28
C LEU A 10 -9.44 -5.71 -10.11
N GLU A 11 -8.96 -6.71 -9.37
CA GLU A 11 -9.61 -7.15 -8.15
C GLU A 11 -9.30 -6.15 -7.03
N LYS A 12 -10.34 -5.62 -6.38
CA LYS A 12 -10.16 -4.74 -5.22
C LYS A 12 -9.86 -5.59 -3.98
N VAL A 13 -8.67 -5.43 -3.42
CA VAL A 13 -8.18 -6.16 -2.23
C VAL A 13 -8.49 -5.39 -0.94
N ILE A 14 -8.33 -4.07 -0.97
CA ILE A 14 -8.64 -3.18 0.15
C ILE A 14 -9.47 -2.02 -0.37
N ASP A 15 -10.56 -1.71 0.33
CA ASP A 15 -11.37 -0.52 0.09
C ASP A 15 -11.12 0.56 1.15
N GLY A 16 -11.35 1.82 0.79
CA GLY A 16 -11.20 2.97 1.67
C GLY A 16 -10.70 4.23 0.96
N VAL A 17 -10.22 5.20 1.74
CA VAL A 17 -9.65 6.46 1.24
C VAL A 17 -8.47 6.19 0.29
N VAL A 18 -7.69 5.17 0.62
CA VAL A 18 -6.69 4.57 -0.27
C VAL A 18 -7.13 3.13 -0.54
N ALA A 19 -7.35 2.80 -1.81
CA ALA A 19 -7.69 1.47 -2.25
C ALA A 19 -6.43 0.72 -2.71
N LEU A 20 -6.42 -0.59 -2.50
CA LEU A 20 -5.43 -1.50 -3.08
C LEU A 20 -6.14 -2.46 -4.02
N TYR A 21 -5.62 -2.58 -5.23
CA TYR A 21 -6.08 -3.53 -6.23
C TYR A 21 -4.98 -4.51 -6.59
N ARG A 22 -5.36 -5.66 -7.15
CA ARG A 22 -4.44 -6.63 -7.72
C ARG A 22 -4.91 -7.12 -9.09
N LEU A 23 -3.94 -7.54 -9.90
CA LEU A 23 -4.14 -8.26 -11.15
C LEU A 23 -3.35 -9.56 -11.07
N ALA A 24 -4.06 -10.69 -11.17
CA ALA A 24 -3.43 -12.00 -11.30
C ALA A 24 -2.99 -12.23 -12.75
N TYR A 25 -1.80 -12.78 -12.94
CA TYR A 25 -1.30 -13.22 -14.24
C TYR A 25 -0.55 -14.54 -14.07
N GLN A 26 -0.50 -15.34 -15.15
CA GLN A 26 0.33 -16.54 -15.17
C GLN A 26 1.70 -16.16 -15.71
N ASP A 27 2.73 -16.48 -14.94
CA ASP A 27 4.10 -16.45 -15.39
C ASP A 27 4.51 -17.87 -15.75
N GLU A 28 5.07 -18.04 -16.95
CA GLU A 28 5.54 -19.33 -17.44
C GLU A 28 7.03 -19.42 -17.18
N ASP A 29 7.42 -20.43 -16.42
CA ASP A 29 8.82 -20.79 -16.21
C ASP A 29 9.09 -22.20 -16.74
N LEU A 30 10.33 -22.49 -17.11
CA LEU A 30 10.74 -23.80 -17.61
C LEU A 30 11.47 -24.56 -16.50
N PHE A 31 10.87 -25.66 -16.06
CA PHE A 31 11.51 -26.56 -15.12
C PHE A 31 12.08 -27.77 -15.84
N GLU A 32 13.39 -28.01 -15.69
CA GLU A 32 14.05 -29.19 -16.25
C GLU A 32 14.10 -30.31 -15.20
N THR A 33 13.57 -31.48 -15.55
CA THR A 33 13.71 -32.70 -14.74
C THR A 33 14.12 -33.86 -15.62
N LEU A 34 15.28 -34.47 -15.32
CA LEU A 34 15.82 -35.61 -16.06
C LEU A 34 15.96 -35.34 -17.58
N GLY A 35 16.30 -34.10 -17.97
CA GLY A 35 16.45 -33.71 -19.38
C GLY A 35 15.14 -33.40 -20.12
N ILE A 36 14.00 -33.39 -19.42
CA ILE A 36 12.70 -33.00 -19.97
C ILE A 36 12.35 -31.60 -19.46
N LEU A 37 12.14 -30.65 -20.38
CA LEU A 37 11.61 -29.32 -20.07
C LEU A 37 10.09 -29.41 -19.95
N SER A 38 9.56 -29.01 -18.80
CA SER A 38 8.12 -28.92 -18.57
C SER A 38 7.76 -27.47 -18.20
N PRO A 39 6.73 -26.88 -18.82
CA PRO A 39 6.26 -25.57 -18.43
C PRO A 39 5.62 -25.65 -17.03
N VAL A 40 6.01 -24.72 -16.17
CA VAL A 40 5.41 -24.52 -14.86
C VAL A 40 4.77 -23.15 -14.86
N TYR A 41 3.47 -23.11 -14.57
CA TYR A 41 2.72 -21.88 -14.47
C TYR A 41 2.61 -21.45 -13.02
N GLU A 42 3.22 -20.31 -12.67
CA GLU A 42 3.04 -19.69 -11.37
C GLU A 42 2.05 -18.52 -11.50
N THR A 43 1.06 -18.47 -10.61
CA THR A 43 0.18 -17.28 -10.53
C THR A 43 0.89 -16.17 -9.77
N LYS A 44 1.22 -15.09 -10.46
CA LYS A 44 1.82 -13.89 -9.88
C LYS A 44 0.80 -12.75 -9.82
N TYR A 45 1.09 -11.74 -9.00
CA TYR A 45 0.21 -10.60 -8.78
C TYR A 45 0.93 -9.29 -9.06
N LEU A 46 0.30 -8.42 -9.85
CA LEU A 46 0.64 -7.00 -9.92
C LEU A 46 -0.28 -6.23 -8.98
N TYR A 47 0.29 -5.29 -8.22
CA TYR A 47 -0.46 -4.45 -7.29
C TYR A 47 -0.65 -3.04 -7.85
N PHE A 48 -1.78 -2.44 -7.52
CA PHE A 48 -2.11 -1.07 -7.88
C PHE A 48 -2.68 -0.33 -6.66
N ILE A 49 -2.19 0.88 -6.42
CA ILE A 49 -2.68 1.76 -5.36
C ILE A 49 -3.56 2.85 -5.98
N GLY A 50 -4.69 3.15 -5.36
CA GLY A 50 -5.64 4.14 -5.88
C GLY A 50 -6.24 5.04 -4.80
N ASN A 51 -6.65 6.23 -5.21
CA ASN A 51 -7.44 7.18 -4.44
C ASN A 51 -8.33 8.00 -5.41
N SER A 52 -8.91 9.11 -4.96
CA SER A 52 -9.72 10.01 -5.79
C SER A 52 -8.96 10.67 -6.95
N GLU A 53 -7.63 10.76 -6.87
CA GLU A 53 -6.78 11.37 -7.91
C GLU A 53 -6.41 10.38 -9.03
N GLY A 54 -6.54 9.07 -8.77
CA GLY A 54 -6.30 8.03 -9.77
C GLY A 54 -5.66 6.76 -9.21
N THR A 55 -5.35 5.83 -10.11
CA THR A 55 -4.76 4.51 -9.78
C THR A 55 -3.41 4.35 -10.47
N LYS A 56 -2.39 3.86 -9.75
CA LYS A 56 -1.03 3.63 -10.26
C LYS A 56 -0.51 2.25 -9.85
N ALA A 57 0.30 1.64 -10.72
CA ALA A 57 0.99 0.39 -10.41
C ALA A 57 2.04 0.60 -9.31
N ILE A 58 2.09 -0.31 -8.35
CA ILE A 58 3.02 -0.26 -7.21
C ILE A 58 3.79 -1.57 -7.07
N ASN A 59 5.10 -1.45 -6.88
CA ASN A 59 6.04 -2.56 -6.76
C ASN A 59 7.15 -2.23 -5.74
N GLY A 60 8.02 -3.21 -5.48
CA GLY A 60 9.14 -3.04 -4.55
C GLY A 60 10.14 -1.93 -4.92
N GLY A 61 10.21 -1.57 -6.20
CA GLY A 61 11.10 -0.51 -6.69
C GLY A 61 10.55 0.91 -6.51
N ASN A 62 9.23 1.10 -6.55
CA ASN A 62 8.60 2.43 -6.55
C ASN A 62 7.76 2.74 -5.30
N TYR A 63 7.50 1.78 -4.41
CA TYR A 63 6.58 2.00 -3.27
C TYR A 63 7.06 3.10 -2.33
N LYS A 64 8.36 3.31 -2.17
CA LYS A 64 8.90 4.35 -1.29
C LYS A 64 8.55 5.76 -1.76
N ASP A 65 8.42 5.95 -3.07
CA ASP A 65 8.10 7.24 -3.68
C ASP A 65 6.58 7.42 -3.85
N LEU A 66 5.86 6.34 -4.12
CA LEU A 66 4.41 6.37 -4.29
C LEU A 66 3.66 6.47 -2.97
N ILE A 67 4.06 5.73 -1.93
CA ILE A 67 3.31 5.69 -0.67
C ILE A 67 3.11 7.09 -0.05
N PRO A 68 4.11 7.98 0.02
CA PRO A 68 3.92 9.33 0.52
C PRO A 68 2.90 10.16 -0.28
N GLN A 69 2.77 9.92 -1.59
CA GLN A 69 1.80 10.62 -2.45
C GLN A 69 0.35 10.20 -2.16
N TYR A 70 0.13 8.94 -1.79
CA TYR A 70 -1.21 8.41 -1.51
C TYR A 70 -1.62 8.54 -0.06
N LEU A 71 -0.66 8.46 0.88
CA LEU A 71 -0.91 8.45 2.32
C LEU A 71 -0.66 9.83 2.96
N LYS A 72 -0.86 10.96 2.25
CA LYS A 72 -0.37 12.35 2.52
C LYS A 72 -0.41 12.86 3.97
N ASN A 73 -1.26 12.29 4.82
CA ASN A 73 -1.50 12.74 6.18
C ASN A 73 -0.91 11.83 7.27
N ALA A 74 0.07 10.99 6.94
CA ALA A 74 0.67 10.02 7.87
C ALA A 74 2.20 9.99 7.76
N PRO A 75 2.89 11.09 8.11
CA PRO A 75 4.35 11.19 8.00
C PRO A 75 5.11 10.14 8.81
N GLU A 76 4.54 9.68 9.93
CA GLU A 76 5.13 8.62 10.75
C GLU A 76 5.18 7.26 10.03
N LEU A 77 4.29 7.01 9.07
CA LEU A 77 4.36 5.80 8.23
C LEU A 77 5.51 5.89 7.24
N TYR A 78 5.78 7.07 6.69
CA TYR A 78 6.86 7.24 5.69
C TYR A 78 8.23 7.00 6.30
N ARG A 79 8.44 7.51 7.53
CA ARG A 79 9.70 7.34 8.26
C ARG A 79 10.04 5.88 8.54
N ARG A 80 9.05 5.00 8.48
CA ARG A 80 9.20 3.56 8.69
C ARG A 80 9.38 2.78 7.40
N LEU A 81 9.15 3.38 6.21
CA LEU A 81 9.26 2.68 4.93
C LEU A 81 10.62 2.00 4.76
N GLY A 82 10.60 0.74 4.35
CA GLY A 82 11.79 -0.10 4.22
C GLY A 82 12.27 -0.75 5.52
N ARG A 83 11.71 -0.38 6.68
CA ARG A 83 11.96 -1.11 7.94
C ARG A 83 11.07 -2.36 8.01
N ASN A 84 11.41 -3.28 8.92
CA ASN A 84 10.60 -4.49 9.14
C ASN A 84 9.15 -4.10 9.46
N GLY A 85 8.18 -4.77 8.81
CA GLY A 85 6.75 -4.46 8.87
C GLY A 85 6.28 -3.31 7.95
N PHE A 86 7.19 -2.58 7.31
CA PHE A 86 6.91 -1.44 6.42
C PHE A 86 7.64 -1.58 5.06
N ARG A 87 7.85 -2.82 4.65
CA ARG A 87 8.36 -3.18 3.33
C ARG A 87 7.20 -3.41 2.36
N PHE A 88 7.49 -3.53 1.07
CA PHE A 88 6.48 -3.74 0.02
C PHE A 88 5.60 -4.98 0.28
N GLU A 89 6.16 -6.04 0.84
CA GLU A 89 5.44 -7.27 1.18
C GLU A 89 4.34 -7.02 2.24
N ASN A 90 4.45 -5.92 2.99
CA ASN A 90 3.49 -5.51 4.01
C ASN A 90 2.56 -4.38 3.52
N LEU A 91 2.53 -4.12 2.21
CA LEU A 91 1.69 -3.07 1.61
C LEU A 91 0.21 -3.15 2.02
N PRO A 92 -0.45 -4.32 2.02
CA PRO A 92 -1.83 -4.42 2.49
C PRO A 92 -2.01 -3.92 3.93
N SER A 93 -1.14 -4.35 4.84
CA SER A 93 -1.19 -3.96 6.25
C SER A 93 -0.99 -2.45 6.45
N MET A 94 -0.07 -1.84 5.69
CA MET A 94 0.15 -0.39 5.73
C MET A 94 -1.08 0.40 5.29
N ILE A 95 -1.75 -0.02 4.21
CA ILE A 95 -2.95 0.65 3.68
C ILE A 95 -4.13 0.46 4.65
N ILE A 96 -4.33 -0.74 5.19
CA ILE A 96 -5.37 -1.00 6.21
C ILE A 96 -5.15 -0.11 7.43
N TYR A 97 -3.90 -0.03 7.93
CA TYR A 97 -3.56 0.85 9.03
C TYR A 97 -3.92 2.30 8.69
N TYR A 98 -3.46 2.83 7.56
CA TYR A 98 -3.78 4.20 7.15
C TYR A 98 -5.28 4.49 7.06
N ASN A 99 -6.04 3.59 6.42
CA ASN A 99 -7.48 3.76 6.26
C ASN A 99 -8.22 3.75 7.59
N ARG A 100 -7.82 2.93 8.57
CA ARG A 100 -8.39 2.96 9.93
C ARG A 100 -8.17 4.30 10.62
N PHE A 101 -6.95 4.83 10.56
CA PHE A 101 -6.60 6.12 11.17
C PHE A 101 -7.18 7.35 10.44
N LYS A 102 -7.80 7.17 9.27
CA LYS A 102 -8.49 8.22 8.52
C LYS A 102 -9.99 8.07 8.45
N ALA A 103 -10.52 6.87 8.68
CA ALA A 103 -11.95 6.64 8.87
C ALA A 103 -12.43 7.22 10.21
N ASP A 104 -11.55 7.24 11.22
CA ASP A 104 -11.74 8.02 12.46
C ASP A 104 -10.78 9.23 12.43
N PRO A 105 -11.26 10.49 12.33
CA PRO A 105 -10.41 11.59 12.73
C PRO A 105 -9.97 11.33 14.18
N PRO A 106 -8.72 11.65 14.57
CA PRO A 106 -8.35 11.57 15.97
C PRO A 106 -9.27 12.52 16.74
N THR A 107 -10.31 11.97 17.38
CA THR A 107 -10.88 12.56 18.58
C THR A 107 -9.68 12.73 19.50
N GLU A 108 -9.27 13.99 19.65
CA GLU A 108 -8.23 14.49 20.54
C GLU A 108 -7.48 13.38 21.29
N HIS A 109 -6.30 13.03 20.79
CA HIS A 109 -5.42 12.11 21.52
C HIS A 109 -5.28 12.66 22.96
N PRO A 110 -5.58 11.89 24.03
CA PRO A 110 -5.55 12.37 25.41
C PRO A 110 -4.14 12.68 25.96
N TYR A 111 -3.14 12.69 25.07
CA TYR A 111 -1.72 12.92 25.35
C TYR A 111 -1.15 14.11 24.58
N ALA A 112 -1.97 15.12 24.24
CA ALA A 112 -1.39 16.45 24.12
C ALA A 112 -0.87 16.83 25.52
N PRO A 113 0.44 17.06 25.73
CA PRO A 113 0.91 17.59 27.00
C PRO A 113 0.12 18.89 27.23
N ARG A 114 -0.65 18.94 28.31
CA ARG A 114 -1.23 20.20 28.78
C ARG A 114 -0.04 21.13 28.95
N GLU A 115 0.05 22.16 28.11
CA GLU A 115 0.94 23.27 28.39
C GLU A 115 0.61 23.71 29.82
N ALA A 116 1.56 23.48 30.72
CA ALA A 116 1.46 23.94 32.08
C ALA A 116 1.43 25.46 32.01
N GLY A 117 0.23 26.02 31.97
CA GLY A 117 -0.01 27.42 32.27
C GLY A 117 0.52 27.68 33.66
N LEU A 118 1.77 28.14 33.72
CA LEU A 118 2.33 28.76 34.91
C LEU A 118 1.46 29.97 35.20
N PRO A 119 0.86 30.10 36.40
CA PRO A 119 0.17 31.31 36.76
C PRO A 119 1.18 32.46 36.79
N LEU A 120 0.84 33.56 36.13
CA LEU A 120 1.47 34.86 36.37
C LEU A 120 1.23 35.21 37.83
N ILE A 121 2.31 35.35 38.59
CA ILE A 121 2.28 35.95 39.92
C ILE A 121 2.36 37.46 39.68
N GLU A 122 1.27 38.17 39.99
CA GLU A 122 1.25 39.64 40.13
C GLU A 122 2.01 40.10 41.37
#